data_AF-A0A117SWM1-F1
#
_entry.id   AF-A0A117SWM1-F1
#
_cell.length_a   1.000
_cell.length_b   1.000
_cell.length_c   1.000
_cell.angle_alpha   90.00
_cell.angle_beta   90.00
_cell.angle_gamma   90.00
#
_symmetry.space_group_name_H-M   'P 1'
#
loop_
_entity.id
_entity.type
_entity.pdbx_description
1 polymer ?
#
loop_
_entity_poly.entity_id
_entity_poly.type
_entity_poly.pdbx_seq_one_letter_code
_entity_poly.pdbx_strand_id
1 'polypeptide(L)' 'MLEALARGRTRFSEIRDYVSAKLGKYVQPTEVSRVLNNLVKLSIIKRSGHGTYEIMDPVVKIRFSQ' A
#
# COMPACT_ATOMS: atom_id res chain seq x y z
N MET A 1 -3.90 -2.87 1.04
CA MET A 1 -2.83 -2.01 0.48
C MET A 1 -3.13 -0.54 0.70
N LEU A 2 -4.15 0.01 0.05
CA LEU A 2 -4.49 1.44 0.14
C LEU A 2 -4.76 1.89 1.58
N GLU A 3 -5.49 1.08 2.35
CA GLU A 3 -5.72 1.37 3.77
C GLU A 3 -4.42 1.37 4.60
N ALA A 4 -3.47 0.49 4.30
CA ALA A 4 -2.17 0.47 4.99
C ALA A 4 -1.41 1.78 4.74
N LEU A 5 -1.40 2.22 3.48
CA LEU A 5 -0.80 3.49 3.06
C LEU A 5 -1.48 4.70 3.70
N ALA A 6 -2.81 4.69 3.76
CA ALA A 6 -3.59 5.75 4.39
C ALA A 6 -3.34 5.84 5.90
N ARG A 7 -3.08 4.71 6.56
CA ARG A 7 -2.64 4.63 7.96
C ARG A 7 -1.16 4.95 8.16
N GLY A 8 -0.46 5.46 7.14
CA GLY A 8 0.93 5.88 7.22
C GLY A 8 1.96 4.76 7.05
N ARG A 9 1.55 3.53 6.71
CA ARG A 9 2.49 2.44 6.37
C ARG A 9 2.98 2.63 4.95
N THR A 10 4.14 3.25 4.80
CA THR A 10 4.66 3.65 3.49
C THR A 10 5.71 2.68 2.95
N ARG A 11 6.34 1.85 3.77
CA ARG A 11 7.33 0.87 3.31
C ARG A 11 6.68 -0.45 2.93
N PHE A 12 7.31 -1.17 2.00
CA PHE A 12 6.85 -2.48 1.55
C PHE A 12 6.61 -3.46 2.71
N SER A 13 7.58 -3.59 3.62
CA SER A 13 7.49 -4.51 4.76
C SER A 13 6.31 -4.16 5.65
N GLU A 14 6.15 -2.88 6.00
CA GLU A 14 5.04 -2.41 6.83
C GLU A 14 3.68 -2.68 6.19
N ILE A 15 3.57 -2.47 4.87
CA ILE A 15 2.34 -2.73 4.11
C ILE A 15 2.00 -4.23 4.14
N ARG A 16 2.98 -5.10 3.90
CA ARG A 16 2.80 -6.55 3.95
C ARG A 16 2.40 -7.01 5.35
N ASP A 17 3.09 -6.51 6.37
CA ASP A 17 2.86 -6.92 7.75
C ASP A 17 1.46 -6.48 8.21
N TYR A 18 1.05 -5.26 7.87
CA TYR A 18 -0.31 -4.77 8.12
C TYR A 18 -1.37 -5.64 7.43
N VAL A 19 -1.18 -5.95 6.14
CA VAL A 19 -2.14 -6.75 5.38
C VAL A 19 -2.19 -8.19 5.88
N SER A 20 -1.05 -8.76 6.27
CA SER A 20 -1.00 -10.11 6.85
C SER A 20 -1.72 -10.17 8.19
N ALA A 21 -1.50 -9.18 9.05
CA ALA A 21 -2.20 -9.05 10.33
C ALA A 21 -3.72 -8.88 10.13
N LYS A 22 -4.12 -8.00 9.19
CA LYS A 22 -5.53 -7.74 8.91
C LYS A 22 -6.28 -8.95 8.35
N LEU A 23 -5.61 -9.74 7.50
CA LEU A 23 -6.21 -10.94 6.90
C LEU A 23 -6.09 -12.19 7.78
N GLY A 24 -5.38 -12.11 8.91
CA GLY A 24 -5.10 -13.26 9.78
C GLY A 24 -4.29 -14.36 9.10
N LYS A 25 -3.57 -14.04 8.02
CA LYS A 25 -2.77 -15.01 7.26
C LYS A 25 -1.50 -14.38 6.71
N TYR A 26 -0.46 -15.19 6.55
CA TYR A 26 0.76 -14.75 5.90
C TYR A 26 0.50 -14.41 4.43
N VAL A 27 0.87 -13.19 4.01
CA VAL A 27 0.76 -12.76 2.62
C VAL A 27 2.14 -12.80 1.98
N GLN A 28 2.25 -13.54 0.88
CA GLN A 28 3.49 -13.71 0.13
C GLN A 28 3.99 -12.34 -0.41
N PRO A 29 5.30 -12.03 -0.32
CA PRO A 29 5.85 -10.79 -0.85
C PRO A 29 5.53 -10.54 -2.33
N THR A 30 5.52 -11.60 -3.14
CA THR A 30 5.22 -11.53 -4.58
C THR A 30 3.81 -11.02 -4.85
N GLU A 31 2.83 -11.44 -4.06
CA GLU A 31 1.44 -10.96 -4.14
C GLU A 31 1.36 -9.47 -3.80
N VAL A 32 2.06 -9.04 -2.73
CA VAL A 32 2.09 -7.64 -2.34
C VAL A 32 2.72 -6.78 -3.43
N SER A 33 3.84 -7.23 -3.98
CA SER A 33 4.56 -6.56 -5.07
C SER A 33 3.68 -6.42 -6.31
N ARG A 34 2.98 -7.50 -6.70
CA ARG A 34 2.06 -7.49 -7.85
C ARG A 34 0.95 -6.45 -7.69
N VAL A 35 0.30 -6.41 -6.52
CA VAL A 35 -0.77 -5.45 -6.26
C VAL A 35 -0.24 -4.01 -6.22
N LEU A 36 0.88 -3.76 -5.55
CA LEU A 36 1.49 -2.43 -5.50
C LEU A 36 1.90 -1.95 -6.91
N ASN A 37 2.48 -2.83 -7.72
CA ASN A 37 2.86 -2.49 -9.10
C ASN A 37 1.63 -2.15 -9.95
N ASN A 38 0.52 -2.89 -9.80
CA ASN A 38 -0.73 -2.56 -10.47
C ASN A 38 -1.28 -1.19 -10.03
N LEU A 39 -1.22 -0.86 -8.73
CA LEU A 39 -1.63 0.45 -8.23
C LEU A 39 -0.75 1.59 -8.75
N VAL A 40 0.55 1.34 -8.95
CA VAL A 40 1.47 2.29 -9.60
C VAL A 40 1.09 2.50 -11.06
N LYS A 41 0.82 1.42 -11.81
CA LYS A 41 0.38 1.50 -13.22
C LYS A 41 -0.94 2.25 -13.40
N LEU A 42 -1.83 2.17 -12.42
CA LEU A 42 -3.10 2.91 -12.38
C LEU A 42 -2.94 4.35 -11.88
N SER A 43 -1.73 4.81 -11.59
CA SER A 43 -1.44 6.14 -11.02
C SER A 43 -2.17 6.44 -9.71
N ILE A 44 -2.59 5.40 -8.97
CA ILE A 44 -3.23 5.54 -7.66
C ILE A 44 -2.18 5.82 -6.58
N ILE A 45 -1.01 5.17 -6.71
CA ILE A 45 0.12 5.34 -5.81
C ILE A 45 1.39 5.61 -6.60
N LYS A 46 2.34 6.34 -6.02
CA LYS A 46 3.70 6.47 -6.54
C LYS A 46 4.68 5.75 -5.64
N ARG A 47 5.72 5.18 -6.24
CA ARG A 47 6.90 4.71 -5.52
C ARG A 47 7.93 5.83 -5.49
N SER A 48 8.29 6.27 -4.29
CA SER A 48 9.37 7.24 -4.10
C SER A 48 10.74 6.55 -4.25
N GLY A 49 11.77 7.31 -4.64
CA GLY A 49 13.14 6.81 -4.84
C GLY A 49 13.73 6.12 -3.61
N HIS A 50 13.25 6.45 -2.41
CA HIS A 50 13.68 5.85 -1.14
C HIS A 50 12.98 4.52 -0.79
N GLY A 51 12.21 3.94 -1.73
CA GLY A 51 11.52 2.67 -1.50
C GLY A 51 10.24 2.77 -0.67
N THR A 52 9.70 3.97 -0.50
CA THR A 52 8.39 4.23 0.09
C THR A 52 7.30 4.35 -0.99
N TYR A 53 6.06 4.15 -0.59
CA TYR A 53 4.87 4.27 -1.43
C TYR A 53 3.98 5.37 -0.87
N GLU A 54 3.43 6.20 -1.76
CA GLU A 54 2.58 7.32 -1.41
C GLU A 54 1.32 7.30 -2.27
N ILE A 55 0.16 7.58 -1.67
CA ILE A 55 -1.10 7.73 -2.41
C ILE A 55 -1.04 9.05 -3.18
N MET A 56 -1.27 9.00 -4.49
CA MET A 56 -1.31 10.19 -5.34
C MET A 56 -2.69 10.84 -5.33
N ASP A 57 -3.75 10.03 -5.26
CA ASP A 57 -5.11 10.51 -5.35
C ASP A 57 -5.64 11.01 -3.97
N PRO A 58 -6.01 12.29 -3.84
CA PRO A 58 -6.49 12.84 -2.58
C PRO A 58 -7.85 12.27 -2.14
N VAL A 59 -8.71 11.82 -3.06
CA VAL A 59 -10.00 11.19 -2.74
C VAL A 59 -9.76 9.85 -2.07
N VAL A 60 -8.80 9.06 -2.56
CA VAL A 60 -8.36 7.81 -1.92
C VAL A 60 -7.85 8.11 -0.51
N LYS A 61 -7.03 9.14 -0.33
CA LYS A 61 -6.52 9.53 1.00
C LYS A 61 -7.64 9.88 1.99
N ILE A 62 -8.66 10.61 1.53
CA ILE A 62 -9.83 11.00 2.34
C ILE A 62 -10.68 9.77 2.69
N ARG A 63 -10.94 8.89 1.72
CA ARG A 63 -11.80 7.70 1.91
C ARG A 63 -11.25 6.70 2.92
N PHE A 64 -9.94 6.70 3.14
CA PHE A 64 -9.28 5.84 4.12
C PHE A 64 -8.84 6.59 5.40
N SER A 65 -9.19 7.89 5.55
CA SER A 65 -8.97 8.67 6.78
C SER A 65 -10.14 8.60 7.78
N GLN A 66 -11.21 7.87 7.45
CA GLN A 66 -12.36 7.62 8.34
C GLN A 66 -12.18 6.36 9.19
#